data_AF-A0A7Y1TPH7-F1
#
_entry.id   AF-A0A7Y1TPH7-F1
#
_cell.length_a   1.000
_cell.length_b   1.000
_cell.length_c   1.000
_cell.angle_alpha   90.00
_cell.angle_beta   90.00
_cell.angle_gamma   90.00
#
_symmetry.space_group_name_H-M   'P 1'
#
loop_
_entity.id
_entity.type
_entity.pdbx_description
1 polymer ?
#
loop_
_entity_poly.entity_id
_entity_poly.type
_entity_poly.pdbx_seq_one_letter_code
_entity_poly.pdbx_strand_id
1 'polypeptide(L)' 'MLRWTITFIVIALIAAILGFGGIAGAAAGVAKILFYIFLILAVLSIVKSLVKKV' A
#
# COMPACT_ATOMS: atom_id res chain seq x y z
N MET A 1 -6.83 10.40 27.83
CA MET A 1 -6.24 9.89 26.58
C MET A 1 -6.53 8.41 26.34
N LEU A 2 -6.20 7.51 27.28
CA LEU A 2 -6.39 6.06 27.12
C LEU A 2 -7.83 5.62 26.76
N ARG A 3 -8.85 6.26 27.35
CA ARG A 3 -10.27 6.00 27.03
C ARG A 3 -10.61 6.31 25.56
N TRP A 4 -10.11 7.42 25.03
CA TRP A 4 -10.34 7.82 23.64
C TRP A 4 -9.64 6.89 22.66
N THR A 5 -8.40 6.49 22.95
CA THR A 5 -7.65 5.52 22.13
C THR A 5 -8.39 4.19 22.02
N ILE A 6 -8.91 3.66 23.14
CA ILE A 6 -9.68 2.41 23.14
C ILE A 6 -10.95 2.54 22.30
N THR A 7 -11.67 3.67 22.42
CA THR A 7 -12.87 3.92 21.61
C THR A 7 -12.54 3.96 20.11
N PHE A 8 -11.46 4.63 19.71
CA PHE A 8 -11.04 4.67 18.30
C PHE A 8 -10.63 3.29 17.77
N ILE A 9 -9.96 2.47 18.57
CA ILE A 9 -9.59 1.09 18.19
C ILE A 9 -10.84 0.25 17.93
N VAL A 10 -11.84 0.34 18.80
CA VAL A 10 -13.11 -0.40 18.63
C VAL A 10 -13.83 0.05 17.37
N ILE A 11 -13.91 1.36 17.12
CA ILE A 11 -14.53 1.91 15.90
C ILE A 11 -13.79 1.43 14.65
N ALA A 12 -12.46 1.45 14.67
CA ALA A 12 -11.64 0.99 13.55
C ALA A 12 -11.85 -0.51 13.27
N LEU A 13 -11.96 -1.35 14.31
CA LEU A 13 -12.21 -2.79 14.15
C LEU A 13 -13.60 -3.05 13.57
N ILE A 14 -14.62 -2.35 14.06
CA ILE A 14 -15.99 -2.47 13.57
C ILE A 14 -16.05 -2.03 12.10
N ALA A 15 -15.43 -0.90 11.76
CA ALA A 15 -15.33 -0.43 10.37
C ALA A 15 -14.56 -1.43 9.47
N ALA A 16 -13.50 -2.06 10.01
CA ALA A 16 -12.73 -3.09 9.33
C ALA A 16 -13.61 -4.29 8.92
N ILE A 17 -14.46 -4.76 9.84
CA ILE A 17 -15.34 -5.92 9.63
C ILE A 17 -16.56 -5.57 8.76
N LEU A 18 -17.16 -4.38 8.95
CA LEU A 18 -18.44 -4.02 8.33
C LEU A 18 -18.35 -3.56 6.87
N GLY A 19 -17.20 -3.08 6.38
CA GLY A 19 -17.19 -2.46 5.04
C GLY A 19 -15.85 -2.15 4.42
N PHE A 20 -14.74 -2.32 5.14
CA PHE A 20 -13.42 -2.02 4.60
C PHE A 20 -12.98 -2.99 3.49
N GLY A 21 -13.63 -4.14 3.31
CA GLY A 21 -13.31 -5.10 2.24
C GLY A 21 -13.42 -4.52 0.83
N GLY A 22 -14.43 -3.69 0.55
CA GLY A 22 -14.64 -3.08 -0.77
C GLY A 22 -13.60 -2.00 -1.09
N ILE A 23 -13.30 -1.13 -0.13
CA ILE A 23 -12.30 -0.06 -0.26
C ILE A 23 -10.90 -0.66 -0.31
N ALA A 24 -10.62 -1.69 0.49
CA ALA A 24 -9.36 -2.43 0.46
C ALA A 24 -9.13 -3.08 -0.91
N GLY A 25 -10.19 -3.63 -1.54
CA GLY A 25 -10.11 -4.17 -2.90
C GLY A 25 -9.76 -3.11 -3.95
N ALA A 26 -10.43 -1.96 -3.92
CA ALA A 26 -10.14 -0.84 -4.83
C ALA A 26 -8.72 -0.28 -4.62
N ALA A 27 -8.33 -0.08 -3.36
CA ALA A 27 -6.99 0.36 -2.98
C ALA A 27 -5.91 -0.65 -3.41
N ALA A 28 -6.17 -1.95 -3.28
CA ALA A 28 -5.28 -3.00 -3.74
C ALA A 28 -5.12 -3.00 -5.27
N GLY A 29 -6.17 -2.65 -6.01
CA GLY A 29 -6.09 -2.45 -7.47
C GLY A 29 -5.13 -1.33 -7.85
N VAL A 30 -5.27 -0.16 -7.23
CA VAL A 30 -4.38 0.99 -7.46
C VAL A 30 -2.94 0.69 -7.03
N ALA A 31 -2.75 0.01 -5.89
CA ALA A 31 -1.44 -0.39 -5.40
C ALA A 31 -0.70 -1.32 -6.36
N LYS A 32 -1.40 -2.26 -7.01
CA LYS A 32 -0.81 -3.15 -8.03
C LYS A 32 -0.26 -2.36 -9.21
N ILE A 33 -0.99 -1.35 -9.70
CA ILE A 33 -0.56 -0.52 -10.83
C ILE A 33 0.73 0.23 -10.47
N LEU A 34 0.77 0.86 -9.30
CA LEU A 34 1.96 1.56 -8.80
C LEU A 34 3.16 0.61 -8.61
N PHE A 35 2.91 -0.60 -8.12
CA PHE A 35 3.95 -1.61 -7.95
C PHE A 35 4.60 -2.01 -9.28
N TYR A 36 3.81 -2.23 -10.34
CA TYR A 36 4.36 -2.53 -11.66
C TYR A 36 5.15 -1.36 -12.26
N ILE A 37 4.67 -0.12 -12.10
CA ILE A 37 5.41 1.08 -12.54
C ILE A 37 6.75 1.16 -11.80
N PHE A 38 6.73 0.98 -10.47
CA PHE A 38 7.94 0.95 -9.67
C PHE A 38 8.89 -0.16 -10.11
N LEU A 39 8.39 -1.35 -10.41
CA LEU A 39 9.19 -2.50 -10.84
C LEU A 39 9.89 -2.21 -12.19
N ILE A 40 9.18 -1.63 -13.15
CA ILE A 40 9.77 -1.19 -14.43
C ILE A 40 10.87 -0.16 -14.18
N LEU A 41 10.60 0.86 -13.38
CA LEU A 41 11.59 1.89 -13.04
C LEU A 41 12.80 1.33 -12.28
N ALA A 42 12.57 0.36 -11.39
CA ALA A 42 13.62 -0.32 -10.63
C ALA A 42 14.51 -1.15 -11.55
N VAL A 43 13.92 -1.92 -12.47
CA VAL A 43 14.68 -2.66 -13.49
C VAL A 43 15.48 -1.70 -14.37
N LEU A 44 14.86 -0.62 -14.86
CA LEU A 44 15.56 0.41 -15.64
C LEU A 44 16.70 1.06 -14.86
N SER A 45 16.52 1.32 -13.57
CA SER A 45 17.54 1.88 -12.69
C SER A 45 18.72 0.91 -12.51
N ILE A 46 18.44 -0.37 -12.27
CA ILE A 46 19.46 -1.42 -12.15
C ILE A 46 20.23 -1.57 -13.46
N VAL A 47 19.54 -1.64 -14.60
CA VAL A 47 20.18 -1.75 -15.92
C VAL A 47 21.05 -0.53 -16.20
N LYS A 48 20.55 0.70 -15.96
CA LYS A 48 21.37 1.91 -16.08
C LYS A 48 22.60 1.88 -15.17
N SER A 49 22.46 1.42 -13.93
CA SER A 49 23.57 1.33 -12.98
C SER A 49 24.60 0.29 -13.39
N LEU A 50 24.18 -0.83 -13.98
CA LEU A 50 25.10 -1.87 -14.46
C LEU A 50 25.84 -1.38 -15.71
N VAL A 51 25.14 -0.76 -16.67
CA VAL A 51 25.74 -0.20 -17.88
C VAL A 51 26.72 0.94 -17.57
N LYS A 52 26.45 1.78 -16.57
CA LYS A 52 27.35 2.88 -16.18
C LYS A 52 28.63 2.41 -15.47
N LYS A 53 28.70 1.14 -15.05
CA LYS A 53 29.85 0.55 -14.33
C LYS A 53 30.78 -0.28 -15.21
N VAL A 54 30.41 -0.55 -16.46
CA VAL A 54 31.22 -1.24 -17.48
C VAL A 54 31.80 -0.21 -18.43
#